data_AF-A0A6N7H3R3-F1
#
_entry.id   AF-A0A6N7H3R3-F1
#
_cell.length_a   1.000
_cell.length_b   1.000
_cell.length_c   1.000
_cell.angle_alpha   90.00
_cell.angle_beta   90.00
_cell.angle_gamma   90.00
#
_symmetry.space_group_name_H-M   'P 1'
#
loop_
_entity.id
_entity.type
_entity.pdbx_description
1 polymer ?
#
loop_
_entity_poly.entity_id
_entity_poly.type
_entity_poly.pdbx_seq_one_letter_code
_entity_poly.pdbx_strand_id
1 'polypeptide(L)'
;MCGRGIGDDDEIPAGDAMSGMEIKMLHAGAITQVVRAVVPEFEKQTGHKVVLHRDTAGALTKLIEAGEPFDLALLTPGAIDKLTEQGKFVRGSRTNIARVGVGVVVKEGTPLPDISSVEAFKNALLKAKSVAYIDPHAGGSSGIYVAGLLEKFGIANEVNAKAKLIHGGAVATHIAKDVAELGVHQISEILPVKGIVLVGPLPNEIQNYTTYAAGIGASAKQAEAAKALIKAFVNPDNAELIRSKGLEPVSA
;
A
#
# COMPACT_ATOMS: atom_id res chain seq x y z
N MET A 1 29.96 58.37 3.60
CA MET A 1 30.32 57.46 2.50
C MET A 1 30.47 56.07 3.10
N CYS A 2 30.01 54.95 2.58
CA CYS A 2 29.19 54.48 1.46
C CYS A 2 29.12 52.96 1.74
N GLY A 3 28.08 52.18 1.49
CA GLY A 3 26.85 52.40 0.75
C GLY A 3 25.86 51.25 1.02
N ARG A 4 24.63 51.47 0.55
CA ARG A 4 23.48 50.55 0.56
C ARG A 4 23.55 49.58 -0.62
N GLY A 5 22.81 48.47 -0.53
CA GLY A 5 22.42 47.57 -1.63
C GLY A 5 21.84 46.27 -1.05
N ILE A 6 20.52 46.16 -0.82
CA ILE A 6 19.50 45.59 -1.76
C ILE A 6 19.71 44.07 -1.92
N GLY A 7 18.85 43.24 -1.33
CA GLY A 7 17.81 42.45 -2.04
C GLY A 7 18.43 41.14 -2.55
N ASP A 8 17.93 39.94 -2.27
CA ASP A 8 16.54 39.52 -2.41
C ASP A 8 16.18 38.45 -1.38
N ASP A 9 15.11 38.75 -0.64
CA ASP A 9 14.25 37.78 0.00
C ASP A 9 13.52 37.01 -1.11
N ASP A 10 13.95 35.78 -1.43
CA ASP A 10 13.07 34.80 -2.09
C ASP A 10 12.17 34.15 -1.02
N GLU A 11 11.44 35.01 -0.31
CA GLU A 11 10.22 34.65 0.39
C GLU A 11 9.18 34.39 -0.71
N ILE A 12 9.04 33.12 -1.11
CA ILE A 12 7.93 32.69 -1.95
C ILE A 12 6.67 33.15 -1.22
N PRO A 13 5.85 34.03 -1.83
CA PRO A 13 4.68 34.53 -1.15
C PRO A 13 3.81 33.33 -0.80
N ALA A 14 3.34 33.29 0.45
CA ALA A 14 2.21 32.48 0.85
C ALA A 14 1.01 32.97 0.03
N GLY A 15 0.91 32.47 -1.20
CA GLY A 15 -0.29 32.60 -2.00
C GLY A 15 -1.39 31.93 -1.23
N ASP A 16 -2.47 32.66 -0.98
CA ASP A 16 -3.72 32.13 -0.43
C ASP A 16 -3.98 30.77 -1.06
N ALA A 17 -3.79 29.72 -0.26
CA ALA A 17 -4.15 28.38 -0.66
C ALA A 17 -5.63 28.44 -1.00
N MET A 18 -5.99 28.14 -2.25
CA MET A 18 -7.38 27.88 -2.61
C MET A 18 -7.84 26.65 -1.81
N SER A 19 -8.28 26.87 -0.57
CA SER A 19 -8.64 25.82 0.39
C SER A 19 -9.91 25.05 -0.01
N GLY A 20 -10.42 25.28 -1.22
CA GLY A 20 -11.60 24.66 -1.79
C GLY A 20 -11.34 23.52 -2.77
N MET A 21 -10.07 23.17 -3.08
CA MET A 21 -9.77 22.13 -4.09
C MET A 21 -8.85 20.99 -3.62
N GLU A 22 -8.52 20.92 -2.33
CA GLU A 22 -7.67 19.85 -1.77
C GLU A 22 -8.48 18.66 -1.24
N ILE A 23 -8.25 17.47 -1.79
CA ILE A 23 -8.78 16.19 -1.33
C ILE A 23 -7.77 15.55 -0.38
N LYS A 24 -8.14 15.36 0.89
CA LYS A 24 -7.34 14.58 1.84
C LYS A 24 -7.59 13.09 1.63
N MET A 25 -6.57 12.37 1.18
CA MET A 25 -6.68 10.98 0.82
C MET A 25 -5.75 10.09 1.66
N LEU A 26 -6.34 9.15 2.38
CA LEU A 26 -5.62 8.11 3.12
C LEU A 26 -5.49 6.86 2.23
N HIS A 27 -4.34 6.20 2.19
CA HIS A 27 -4.25 4.92 1.46
C HIS A 27 -3.24 3.94 2.04
N ALA A 28 -3.59 2.66 2.02
CA ALA A 28 -2.68 1.60 2.43
C ALA A 28 -1.46 1.50 1.50
N GLY A 29 -0.33 1.03 2.02
CA GLY A 29 0.93 0.90 1.26
C GLY A 29 0.80 0.08 -0.04
N ALA A 30 0.08 -1.02 0.02
CA ALA A 30 -0.23 -1.90 -1.10
C ALA A 30 -0.75 -1.26 -2.39
N ILE A 31 -1.63 -0.27 -2.27
CA ILE A 31 -2.32 0.36 -3.41
C ILE A 31 -1.55 1.59 -3.92
N THR A 32 -0.43 1.94 -3.28
CA THR A 32 0.37 3.14 -3.57
C THR A 32 0.73 3.29 -5.04
N GLN A 33 1.07 2.19 -5.73
CA GLN A 33 1.48 2.28 -7.12
C GLN A 33 0.32 2.66 -8.05
N VAL A 34 -0.92 2.23 -7.74
CA VAL A 34 -2.13 2.68 -8.45
C VAL A 34 -2.40 4.15 -8.14
N VAL A 35 -2.30 4.55 -6.88
CA VAL A 35 -2.45 5.96 -6.45
C VAL A 35 -1.49 6.86 -7.22
N ARG A 36 -0.20 6.51 -7.26
CA ARG A 36 0.83 7.27 -7.98
C ARG A 36 0.61 7.32 -9.49
N ALA A 37 -0.09 6.35 -10.06
CA ALA A 37 -0.35 6.29 -11.48
C ALA A 37 -1.60 7.09 -11.89
N VAL A 38 -2.64 7.10 -11.05
CA VAL A 38 -3.94 7.72 -11.37
C VAL A 38 -4.04 9.17 -10.88
N VAL A 39 -3.55 9.47 -9.67
CA VAL A 39 -3.72 10.79 -9.05
C VAL A 39 -3.13 11.93 -9.87
N PRO A 40 -1.90 11.86 -10.42
CA PRO A 40 -1.34 12.99 -11.17
C PRO A 40 -2.17 13.39 -12.40
N GLU A 41 -2.73 12.41 -13.10
CA GLU A 41 -3.59 12.69 -14.26
C GLU A 41 -4.94 13.26 -13.83
N PHE A 42 -5.52 12.75 -12.73
CA PHE A 42 -6.73 13.33 -12.14
C PHE A 42 -6.53 14.81 -11.74
N GLU A 43 -5.41 15.14 -11.08
CA GLU A 43 -5.09 16.53 -10.73
C GLU A 43 -4.97 17.41 -11.97
N LYS A 44 -4.29 16.92 -13.00
CA LYS A 44 -4.11 17.65 -14.26
C LYS A 44 -5.42 17.92 -14.99
N GLN A 45 -6.35 16.96 -14.98
CA GLN A 45 -7.63 17.07 -15.68
C GLN A 45 -8.65 17.96 -14.95
N THR A 46 -8.59 17.98 -13.61
CA THR A 46 -9.65 18.60 -12.80
C THR A 46 -9.22 19.88 -12.10
N GLY A 47 -7.91 20.11 -11.96
CA GLY A 47 -7.37 21.21 -11.14
C GLY A 47 -7.41 20.95 -9.64
N HIS A 48 -8.02 19.85 -9.18
CA HIS A 48 -7.95 19.44 -7.78
C HIS A 48 -6.54 19.04 -7.37
N LYS A 49 -6.25 19.18 -6.07
CA LYS A 49 -5.03 18.68 -5.44
C LYS A 49 -5.36 17.55 -4.49
N VAL A 50 -4.53 16.51 -4.46
CA VAL A 50 -4.73 15.36 -3.59
C VAL A 50 -3.60 15.29 -2.58
N VAL A 51 -3.93 15.57 -1.32
CA VAL A 51 -2.99 15.46 -0.21
C VAL A 51 -2.99 14.01 0.26
N LEU A 52 -1.91 13.30 -0.05
CA LEU A 52 -1.76 11.88 0.23
C LEU A 52 -1.18 11.63 1.62
N HIS A 53 -1.82 10.73 2.37
CA HIS A 53 -1.27 10.15 3.58
C HIS A 53 -1.27 8.62 3.45
N ARG A 54 -0.08 8.03 3.61
CA ARG A 54 0.16 6.59 3.43
C ARG A 54 0.58 5.97 4.75
N ASP A 55 -0.02 4.83 5.07
CA ASP A 55 0.42 3.97 6.17
C ASP A 55 -0.04 2.50 5.95
N THR A 56 0.07 1.64 6.95
CA THR A 56 -0.58 0.32 6.97
C THR A 56 -2.09 0.46 7.09
N ALA A 57 -2.85 -0.53 6.60
CA ALA A 57 -4.31 -0.50 6.71
C ALA A 57 -4.78 -0.42 8.17
N GLY A 58 -4.10 -1.11 9.09
CA GLY A 58 -4.40 -1.04 10.51
C GLY A 58 -4.08 0.31 11.15
N ALA A 59 -2.95 0.94 10.80
CA ALA A 59 -2.60 2.28 11.29
C ALA A 59 -3.61 3.34 10.81
N LEU A 60 -3.97 3.30 9.52
CA LEU A 60 -5.01 4.19 8.97
C LEU A 60 -6.38 3.96 9.61
N THR A 61 -6.74 2.70 9.90
CA THR A 61 -7.98 2.39 10.62
C THR A 61 -8.00 3.06 11.99
N LYS A 62 -6.90 2.95 12.76
CA LYS A 62 -6.77 3.60 14.07
C LYS A 62 -6.84 5.13 13.96
N LEU A 63 -6.19 5.70 12.94
CA LEU A 63 -6.21 7.14 12.66
C LEU A 63 -7.63 7.66 12.40
N ILE A 64 -8.42 6.92 11.60
CA ILE A 64 -9.84 7.24 11.32
C ILE A 64 -10.72 7.06 12.57
N GLU A 65 -10.50 5.99 13.34
CA GLU A 65 -11.20 5.76 14.61
C GLU A 65 -10.96 6.93 15.58
N ALA A 66 -9.71 7.43 15.65
CA ALA A 66 -9.31 8.59 16.44
C ALA A 66 -9.88 9.93 15.93
N GLY A 67 -10.49 9.96 14.75
CA GLY A 67 -11.21 11.14 14.24
C GLY A 67 -10.39 12.03 13.31
N GLU A 68 -9.28 11.54 12.75
CA GLU A 68 -8.54 12.28 11.73
C GLU A 68 -9.46 12.66 10.55
N PRO A 69 -9.48 13.93 10.11
CA PRO A 69 -10.28 14.36 8.97
C PRO A 69 -9.71 13.84 7.63
N PHE A 70 -10.56 13.23 6.81
CA PHE A 70 -10.23 12.80 5.45
C PHE A 70 -11.44 12.89 4.53
N ASP A 71 -11.20 12.96 3.22
CA ASP A 71 -12.24 12.96 2.20
C ASP A 71 -12.42 11.57 1.59
N LEU A 72 -11.30 10.88 1.35
CA LEU A 72 -11.26 9.58 0.69
C LEU A 72 -10.26 8.66 1.42
N ALA A 73 -10.61 7.39 1.59
CA ALA A 73 -9.64 6.38 2.06
C ALA A 73 -9.64 5.14 1.18
N LEU A 74 -8.46 4.58 0.91
CA LEU A 74 -8.27 3.27 0.27
C LEU A 74 -7.80 2.24 1.30
N LEU A 75 -8.73 1.40 1.76
CA LEU A 75 -8.52 0.37 2.78
C LEU A 75 -9.09 -0.98 2.30
N THR A 76 -9.04 -2.01 3.13
CA THR A 76 -9.74 -3.27 2.82
C THR A 76 -11.26 -3.06 2.93
N PRO A 77 -12.08 -3.80 2.16
CA PRO A 77 -13.54 -3.72 2.24
C PRO A 77 -14.06 -3.88 3.68
N GLY A 78 -13.55 -4.88 4.41
CA GLY A 78 -13.97 -5.12 5.80
C GLY A 78 -13.62 -3.98 6.76
N ALA A 79 -12.49 -3.27 6.56
CA ALA A 79 -12.17 -2.09 7.35
C ALA A 79 -13.14 -0.94 7.05
N ILE A 80 -13.46 -0.69 5.77
CA ILE A 80 -14.45 0.31 5.37
C ILE A 80 -15.83 -0.03 5.93
N ASP A 81 -16.26 -1.29 5.86
CA ASP A 81 -17.56 -1.72 6.37
C ASP A 81 -17.67 -1.46 7.88
N LYS A 82 -16.69 -1.92 8.67
CA LYS A 82 -16.63 -1.68 10.12
C LYS A 82 -16.65 -0.18 10.45
N LEU A 83 -15.86 0.62 9.75
CA LEU A 83 -15.79 2.08 9.97
C LEU A 83 -17.08 2.78 9.51
N THR A 84 -17.79 2.22 8.51
CA THR A 84 -19.12 2.70 8.09
C THR A 84 -20.16 2.47 9.16
N GLU A 85 -20.14 1.33 9.85
CA GLU A 85 -21.00 1.06 11.00
C GLU A 85 -20.79 2.05 12.14
N GLN A 86 -19.55 2.53 12.30
CA GLN A 86 -19.18 3.58 13.25
C GLN A 86 -19.46 5.01 12.75
N GLY A 87 -20.08 5.18 11.57
CA GLY A 87 -20.40 6.49 11.01
C GLY A 87 -19.20 7.28 10.47
N LYS A 88 -18.06 6.63 10.21
CA LYS A 88 -16.84 7.27 9.70
C LYS A 88 -16.83 7.42 8.17
N PHE A 89 -17.63 6.62 7.47
CA PHE A 89 -17.78 6.66 6.01
C PHE A 89 -19.23 6.88 5.59
N VAL A 90 -19.43 7.49 4.43
CA VAL A 90 -20.74 7.58 3.78
C VAL A 90 -21.20 6.17 3.40
N ARG A 91 -22.36 5.75 3.91
CA ARG A 91 -22.98 4.46 3.56
C ARG A 91 -23.16 4.32 2.05
N GLY A 92 -22.80 3.15 1.51
CA GLY A 92 -22.90 2.87 0.07
C GLY A 92 -21.80 3.50 -0.80
N SER A 93 -20.84 4.24 -0.23
CA SER A 93 -19.73 4.82 -1.00
C SER A 93 -18.62 3.83 -1.35
N ARG A 94 -18.64 2.62 -0.75
CA ARG A 94 -17.57 1.64 -0.91
C ARG A 94 -17.47 1.17 -2.36
N THR A 95 -16.31 1.34 -2.97
CA THR A 95 -16.04 0.89 -4.35
C THR A 95 -14.74 0.09 -4.38
N ASN A 96 -14.80 -1.18 -4.77
CA ASN A 96 -13.60 -2.00 -4.92
C ASN A 96 -12.75 -1.50 -6.10
N ILE A 97 -11.43 -1.39 -5.92
CA ILE A 97 -10.52 -0.80 -6.92
C ILE A 97 -9.68 -1.90 -7.57
N ALA A 98 -8.81 -2.51 -6.77
CA ALA A 98 -7.86 -3.50 -7.22
C ALA A 98 -7.56 -4.51 -6.12
N ARG A 99 -7.08 -5.70 -6.49
CA ARG A 99 -6.55 -6.70 -5.57
C ARG A 99 -5.08 -6.98 -5.84
N VAL A 100 -4.38 -7.46 -4.84
CA VAL A 100 -2.94 -7.75 -4.93
C VAL A 100 -2.62 -9.06 -4.24
N GLY A 101 -1.80 -9.88 -4.89
CA GLY A 101 -1.28 -11.13 -4.35
C GLY A 101 -0.01 -10.92 -3.51
N VAL A 102 0.35 -11.95 -2.76
CA VAL A 102 1.60 -12.06 -2.01
C VAL A 102 2.63 -12.78 -2.87
N GLY A 103 3.88 -12.31 -2.80
CA GLY A 103 5.01 -12.88 -3.50
C GLY A 103 6.27 -12.95 -2.63
N VAL A 104 7.27 -13.64 -3.17
CA VAL A 104 8.58 -13.82 -2.55
C VAL A 104 9.62 -12.99 -3.29
N VAL A 105 10.47 -12.30 -2.54
CA VAL A 105 11.52 -11.44 -3.07
C VAL A 105 12.87 -11.81 -2.49
N VAL A 106 13.91 -11.74 -3.31
CA VAL A 106 15.31 -11.87 -2.91
C VAL A 106 16.13 -10.71 -3.49
N LYS A 107 17.37 -10.55 -3.04
CA LYS A 107 18.29 -9.59 -3.63
C LYS A 107 18.74 -10.04 -5.02
N GLU A 108 18.95 -9.10 -5.93
CA GLU A 108 19.49 -9.40 -7.25
C GLU A 108 20.86 -10.12 -7.15
N GLY A 109 21.08 -11.10 -8.02
CA GLY A 109 22.27 -11.97 -8.01
C GLY A 109 22.22 -13.13 -7.01
N THR A 110 21.17 -13.23 -6.18
CA THR A 110 20.97 -14.39 -5.29
C THR A 110 20.29 -15.53 -6.04
N PRO A 111 20.68 -16.81 -5.82
CA PRO A 111 19.96 -17.96 -6.37
C PRO A 111 18.48 -17.92 -5.98
N LEU A 112 17.60 -18.11 -6.96
CA LEU A 112 16.16 -18.08 -6.73
C LEU A 112 15.74 -19.33 -5.95
N PRO A 113 15.09 -19.20 -4.77
CA PRO A 113 14.54 -20.35 -4.07
C PRO A 113 13.38 -20.95 -4.86
N ASP A 114 13.24 -22.26 -4.78
CA ASP A 114 12.06 -22.94 -5.34
C ASP A 114 10.83 -22.64 -4.49
N ILE A 115 9.81 -22.07 -5.13
CA ILE A 115 8.50 -21.77 -4.55
C ILE A 115 7.35 -22.34 -5.41
N SER A 116 7.66 -23.31 -6.28
CA SER A 116 6.71 -23.90 -7.25
C SER A 116 5.56 -24.68 -6.62
N SER A 117 5.70 -25.08 -5.35
CA SER A 117 4.69 -25.77 -4.57
C SER A 117 4.67 -25.26 -3.12
N VAL A 118 3.60 -25.59 -2.39
CA VAL A 118 3.47 -25.28 -0.95
C VAL A 118 4.65 -25.85 -0.16
N GLU A 119 5.07 -27.08 -0.46
CA GLU A 119 6.19 -27.73 0.20
C GLU A 119 7.53 -27.06 -0.15
N ALA A 120 7.74 -26.71 -1.43
CA ALA A 120 8.93 -25.99 -1.86
C ALA A 120 9.04 -24.62 -1.16
N PHE A 121 7.94 -23.86 -1.10
CA PHE A 121 7.88 -22.59 -0.38
C PHE A 121 8.18 -22.76 1.12
N LYS A 122 7.56 -23.76 1.78
CA LYS A 122 7.85 -24.09 3.19
C LYS A 122 9.34 -24.37 3.40
N ASN A 123 9.93 -25.20 2.53
CA ASN A 123 11.35 -25.53 2.57
C ASN A 123 12.25 -24.31 2.31
N ALA A 124 11.86 -23.40 1.42
CA ALA A 124 12.59 -22.16 1.17
C ALA A 124 12.65 -21.28 2.44
N LEU A 125 11.53 -21.11 3.14
CA LEU A 125 11.47 -20.38 4.42
C LEU A 125 12.34 -21.04 5.50
N LEU A 126 12.30 -22.36 5.61
CA LEU A 126 13.10 -23.11 6.58
C LEU A 126 14.60 -23.08 6.28
N LYS A 127 15.00 -23.06 5.00
CA LYS A 127 16.42 -23.02 4.59
C LYS A 127 17.02 -21.62 4.62
N ALA A 128 16.24 -20.56 4.40
CA ALA A 128 16.72 -19.19 4.44
C ALA A 128 17.36 -18.86 5.80
N LYS A 129 18.48 -18.14 5.84
CA LYS A 129 19.12 -17.76 7.11
C LYS A 129 18.38 -16.63 7.82
N SER A 130 17.61 -15.86 7.07
CA SER A 130 16.77 -14.77 7.60
C SER A 130 15.60 -14.52 6.66
N VAL A 131 14.44 -14.19 7.24
CA VAL A 131 13.20 -13.93 6.50
C VAL A 131 12.61 -12.59 6.94
N ALA A 132 12.31 -11.69 6.01
CA ALA A 132 11.62 -10.44 6.31
C ALA A 132 10.15 -10.50 5.86
N TYR A 133 9.26 -10.02 6.72
CA TYR A 133 7.86 -9.76 6.38
C TYR A 133 7.32 -8.65 7.31
N ILE A 134 6.16 -8.09 6.99
CA ILE A 134 5.56 -7.03 7.80
C ILE A 134 5.20 -7.58 9.18
N ASP A 135 5.50 -6.83 10.24
CA ASP A 135 5.04 -7.16 11.58
C ASP A 135 3.50 -7.26 11.60
N PRO A 136 2.91 -8.44 11.95
CA PRO A 136 1.46 -8.58 12.03
C PRO A 136 0.81 -7.59 13.00
N HIS A 137 1.53 -7.14 14.05
CA HIS A 137 1.03 -6.18 15.03
C HIS A 137 1.01 -4.74 14.50
N ALA A 138 1.78 -4.45 13.44
CA ALA A 138 1.74 -3.18 12.73
C ALA A 138 0.50 -3.04 11.82
N GLY A 139 -0.34 -4.07 11.71
CA GLY A 139 -1.62 -4.01 10.98
C GLY A 139 -1.48 -4.06 9.46
N GLY A 140 -0.38 -4.60 8.95
CA GLY A 140 -0.21 -4.88 7.52
C GLY A 140 -0.90 -6.20 7.12
N SER A 141 -1.72 -6.15 6.06
CA SER A 141 -2.47 -7.31 5.56
C SER A 141 -1.59 -8.51 5.20
N SER A 142 -0.46 -8.29 4.54
CA SER A 142 0.51 -9.36 4.23
C SER A 142 1.16 -9.93 5.49
N GLY A 143 1.50 -9.08 6.46
CA GLY A 143 2.13 -9.51 7.71
C GLY A 143 1.24 -10.45 8.52
N ILE A 144 -0.03 -10.06 8.68
CA ILE A 144 -1.06 -10.88 9.34
C ILE A 144 -1.23 -12.22 8.60
N TYR A 145 -1.32 -12.19 7.26
CA TYR A 145 -1.46 -13.40 6.46
C TYR A 145 -0.26 -14.34 6.59
N VAL A 146 0.96 -13.81 6.44
CA VAL A 146 2.20 -14.60 6.53
C VAL A 146 2.33 -15.21 7.91
N ALA A 147 2.11 -14.45 8.99
CA ALA A 147 2.15 -14.99 10.35
C ALA A 147 1.17 -16.16 10.53
N GLY A 148 -0.09 -16.00 10.12
CA GLY A 148 -1.08 -17.09 10.19
C GLY A 148 -0.73 -18.30 9.32
N LEU A 149 -0.09 -18.09 8.17
CA LEU A 149 0.37 -19.16 7.29
C LEU A 149 1.50 -19.97 7.93
N LEU A 150 2.45 -19.30 8.59
CA LEU A 150 3.53 -19.96 9.33
C LEU A 150 3.00 -20.83 10.47
N GLU A 151 2.00 -20.35 11.20
CA GLU A 151 1.29 -21.12 12.24
C GLU A 151 0.62 -22.36 11.64
N LYS A 152 -0.13 -22.18 10.53
CA LYS A 152 -0.81 -23.28 9.83
C LYS A 152 0.18 -24.35 9.35
N PHE A 153 1.39 -23.96 8.97
CA PHE A 153 2.45 -24.89 8.56
C PHE A 153 3.20 -25.55 9.72
N GLY A 154 2.98 -25.10 10.95
CA GLY A 154 3.69 -25.56 12.14
C GLY A 154 5.16 -25.14 12.18
N ILE A 155 5.55 -24.05 11.48
CA ILE A 155 6.95 -23.58 11.38
C ILE A 155 7.15 -22.15 11.90
N ALA A 156 6.13 -21.58 12.55
CA ALA A 156 6.20 -20.23 13.08
C ALA A 156 7.42 -20.02 13.97
N ASN A 157 7.67 -20.90 14.94
CA ASN A 157 8.82 -20.77 15.85
C ASN A 157 10.16 -20.75 15.10
N GLU A 158 10.37 -21.67 14.17
CA GLU A 158 11.62 -21.80 13.42
C GLU A 158 11.88 -20.61 12.48
N VAL A 159 10.84 -20.10 11.83
CA VAL A 159 10.96 -18.94 10.95
C VAL A 159 11.09 -17.65 11.76
N ASN A 160 10.31 -17.50 12.84
CA ASN A 160 10.31 -16.29 13.67
C ASN A 160 11.62 -16.11 14.45
N ALA A 161 12.31 -17.20 14.80
CA ALA A 161 13.65 -17.15 15.41
C ALA A 161 14.69 -16.42 14.53
N LYS A 162 14.45 -16.35 13.22
CA LYS A 162 15.31 -15.68 12.23
C LYS A 162 14.58 -14.61 11.43
N ALA A 163 13.39 -14.20 11.88
CA ALA A 163 12.60 -13.21 11.18
C ALA A 163 13.11 -11.79 11.44
N LYS A 164 12.97 -10.93 10.43
CA LYS A 164 13.16 -9.48 10.51
C LYS A 164 11.80 -8.82 10.29
N LEU A 165 11.09 -8.56 11.38
CA LEU A 165 9.76 -7.95 11.31
C LEU A 165 9.85 -6.48 10.96
N ILE A 166 9.17 -6.09 9.88
CA ILE A 166 9.22 -4.73 9.33
C ILE A 166 7.98 -3.95 9.77
N HIS A 167 8.18 -2.79 10.39
CA HIS A 167 7.12 -1.94 10.93
C HIS A 167 6.66 -0.95 9.86
N GLY A 168 5.90 -1.45 8.88
CA GLY A 168 5.37 -0.66 7.76
C GLY A 168 6.34 -0.44 6.60
N GLY A 169 5.84 0.09 5.48
CA GLY A 169 6.61 0.29 4.25
C GLY A 169 6.90 -1.02 3.48
N ALA A 170 7.90 -0.97 2.59
CA ALA A 170 8.22 -2.08 1.71
C ALA A 170 9.29 -3.01 2.31
N VAL A 171 8.94 -4.29 2.51
CA VAL A 171 9.88 -5.36 2.88
C VAL A 171 11.05 -5.45 1.87
N ALA A 172 10.78 -5.29 0.58
CA ALA A 172 11.80 -5.39 -0.47
C ALA A 172 12.95 -4.37 -0.29
N THR A 173 12.69 -3.19 0.28
CA THR A 173 13.76 -2.21 0.59
C THR A 173 14.77 -2.73 1.61
N HIS A 174 14.33 -3.61 2.52
CA HIS A 174 15.20 -4.23 3.52
C HIS A 174 16.02 -5.37 2.91
N ILE A 175 15.44 -6.10 1.96
CA ILE A 175 16.17 -7.10 1.16
C ILE A 175 17.26 -6.44 0.31
N ALA A 176 16.96 -5.32 -0.34
CA ALA A 176 17.94 -4.54 -1.10
C ALA A 176 19.13 -4.07 -0.25
N LYS A 177 18.92 -3.89 1.06
CA LYS A 177 19.92 -3.46 2.06
C LYS A 177 20.55 -4.63 2.82
N ASP A 178 20.38 -5.87 2.36
CA ASP A 178 20.92 -7.09 2.98
C ASP A 178 20.46 -7.34 4.43
N VAL A 179 19.31 -6.77 4.84
CA VAL A 179 18.77 -6.99 6.20
C VAL A 179 18.24 -8.42 6.36
N ALA A 180 17.74 -9.03 5.29
CA ALA A 180 17.37 -10.44 5.24
C ALA A 180 17.62 -11.04 3.85
N GLU A 181 17.82 -12.36 3.79
CA GLU A 181 18.04 -13.10 2.52
C GLU A 181 16.76 -13.22 1.68
N LEU A 182 15.62 -13.40 2.33
CA LEU A 182 14.32 -13.64 1.69
C LEU A 182 13.25 -12.73 2.29
N GLY A 183 12.41 -12.14 1.44
CA GLY A 183 11.26 -11.36 1.86
C GLY A 183 9.95 -11.96 1.37
N VAL A 184 8.88 -11.86 2.17
CA VAL A 184 7.51 -12.19 1.75
C VAL A 184 6.64 -10.95 1.95
N HIS A 185 6.05 -10.45 0.87
CA HIS A 185 5.23 -9.23 0.90
C HIS A 185 4.25 -9.17 -0.27
N GLN A 186 3.41 -8.15 -0.31
CA GLN A 186 2.54 -7.91 -1.46
C GLN A 186 3.37 -7.51 -2.69
N ILE A 187 3.01 -8.07 -3.85
CA ILE A 187 3.76 -7.93 -5.10
C ILE A 187 3.91 -6.45 -5.50
N SER A 188 2.86 -5.64 -5.31
CA SER A 188 2.88 -4.20 -5.62
C SER A 188 3.89 -3.39 -4.81
N GLU A 189 4.30 -3.87 -3.63
CA GLU A 189 5.34 -3.24 -2.81
C GLU A 189 6.74 -3.83 -3.07
N ILE A 190 6.83 -4.90 -3.86
CA ILE A 190 8.08 -5.52 -4.31
C ILE A 190 8.55 -4.87 -5.62
N LEU A 191 7.69 -4.87 -6.65
CA LEU A 191 8.01 -4.41 -8.00
C LEU A 191 8.69 -3.02 -8.11
N PRO A 192 8.33 -1.99 -7.32
CA PRO A 192 8.96 -0.68 -7.46
C PRO A 192 10.37 -0.59 -6.85
N VAL A 193 10.86 -1.62 -6.16
CA VAL A 193 12.17 -1.59 -5.49
C VAL A 193 13.27 -2.08 -6.45
N LYS A 194 14.39 -1.34 -6.51
CA LYS A 194 15.56 -1.68 -7.33
C LYS A 194 16.52 -2.61 -6.57
N GLY A 195 17.33 -3.38 -7.31
CA GLY A 195 18.36 -4.28 -6.74
C GLY A 195 17.79 -5.55 -6.08
N ILE A 196 16.55 -5.89 -6.40
CA ILE A 196 15.86 -7.09 -5.94
C ILE A 196 15.24 -7.83 -7.13
N VAL A 197 14.86 -9.08 -6.90
CA VAL A 197 14.15 -9.92 -7.86
C VAL A 197 12.91 -10.48 -7.19
N LEU A 198 11.75 -10.28 -7.82
CA LEU A 198 10.55 -11.05 -7.49
C LEU A 198 10.77 -12.50 -7.95
N VAL A 199 10.88 -13.42 -7.00
CA VAL A 199 10.99 -14.85 -7.27
C VAL A 199 9.71 -15.36 -7.94
N GLY A 200 8.56 -14.88 -7.45
CA GLY A 200 7.24 -15.20 -7.99
C GLY A 200 6.12 -14.99 -6.96
N PRO A 201 4.86 -15.17 -7.38
CA PRO A 201 3.73 -15.23 -6.46
C PRO A 201 3.81 -16.48 -5.58
N LEU A 202 3.16 -16.45 -4.42
CA LEU A 202 2.90 -17.68 -3.66
C LEU A 202 2.09 -18.70 -4.50
N PRO A 203 2.28 -20.01 -4.30
CA PRO A 203 1.44 -21.06 -4.90
C PRO A 203 -0.06 -20.79 -4.70
N ASN A 204 -0.87 -21.14 -5.69
CA ASN A 204 -2.30 -20.81 -5.73
C ASN A 204 -3.07 -21.30 -4.48
N GLU A 205 -2.70 -22.46 -3.94
CA GLU A 205 -3.31 -23.09 -2.77
C GLU A 205 -3.12 -22.28 -1.47
N ILE A 206 -2.11 -21.43 -1.45
CA ILE A 206 -1.72 -20.56 -0.32
C ILE A 206 -1.56 -19.11 -0.78
N GLN A 207 -2.18 -18.74 -1.90
CA GLN A 207 -2.18 -17.36 -2.34
C GLN A 207 -3.25 -16.59 -1.57
N ASN A 208 -2.95 -15.34 -1.20
CA ASN A 208 -3.89 -14.43 -0.58
C ASN A 208 -3.98 -13.14 -1.38
N TYR A 209 -5.14 -12.93 -2.01
CA TYR A 209 -5.45 -11.68 -2.66
C TYR A 209 -6.09 -10.72 -1.68
N THR A 210 -5.41 -9.60 -1.41
CA THR A 210 -6.00 -8.50 -0.63
C THR A 210 -6.65 -7.51 -1.59
N THR A 211 -7.97 -7.36 -1.51
CA THR A 211 -8.70 -6.31 -2.22
C THR A 211 -8.58 -4.98 -1.46
N TYR A 212 -8.32 -3.90 -2.19
CA TYR A 212 -8.42 -2.53 -1.71
C TYR A 212 -9.63 -1.86 -2.35
N ALA A 213 -10.40 -1.18 -1.50
CA ALA A 213 -11.59 -0.46 -1.85
C ALA A 213 -11.45 1.00 -1.41
N ALA A 214 -12.12 1.88 -2.14
CA ALA A 214 -12.32 3.26 -1.79
C ALA A 214 -13.56 3.43 -0.91
N GLY A 215 -13.51 4.38 0.02
CA GLY A 215 -14.68 4.86 0.76
C GLY A 215 -14.57 6.37 0.99
N ILE A 216 -15.70 7.07 0.93
CA ILE A 216 -15.78 8.51 1.16
C ILE A 216 -16.02 8.77 2.64
N GLY A 217 -15.24 9.66 3.26
CA GLY A 217 -15.40 10.04 4.66
C GLY A 217 -16.79 10.65 4.92
N ALA A 218 -17.41 10.31 6.05
CA ALA A 218 -18.74 10.81 6.40
C ALA A 218 -18.77 12.34 6.57
N SER A 219 -17.63 12.92 6.95
CA SER A 219 -17.43 14.37 7.10
C SER A 219 -16.54 14.95 5.99
N ALA A 220 -16.47 14.29 4.82
CA ALA A 220 -15.68 14.75 3.68
C ALA A 220 -16.10 16.17 3.27
N LYS A 221 -15.12 17.06 3.16
CA LYS A 221 -15.30 18.43 2.65
C LYS A 221 -15.34 18.44 1.11
N GLN A 222 -14.73 17.45 0.48
CA GLN A 222 -14.61 17.31 -0.97
C GLN A 222 -15.32 16.06 -1.50
N ALA A 223 -16.56 15.80 -1.06
CA ALA A 223 -17.28 14.56 -1.39
C ALA A 223 -17.46 14.35 -2.90
N GLU A 224 -17.80 15.38 -3.67
CA GLU A 224 -17.98 15.25 -5.13
C GLU A 224 -16.64 15.01 -5.86
N ALA A 225 -15.57 15.71 -5.45
CA ALA A 225 -14.24 15.48 -6.01
C ALA A 225 -13.70 14.08 -5.64
N ALA A 226 -13.98 13.60 -4.42
CA ALA A 226 -13.67 12.24 -4.01
C ALA A 226 -14.42 11.20 -4.85
N LYS A 227 -15.72 11.42 -5.15
CA LYS A 227 -16.48 10.56 -6.09
C LYS A 227 -15.84 10.56 -7.48
N ALA A 228 -15.42 11.72 -7.99
CA ALA A 228 -14.76 11.81 -9.28
C ALA A 228 -13.40 11.07 -9.29
N LEU A 229 -12.64 11.16 -8.21
CA LEU A 229 -11.37 10.43 -8.06
C LEU A 229 -11.60 8.91 -7.97
N ILE A 230 -12.65 8.44 -7.29
CA ILE A 230 -13.04 7.03 -7.32
C ILE A 230 -13.33 6.56 -8.75
N LYS A 231 -14.08 7.36 -9.54
CA LYS A 231 -14.34 7.05 -10.95
C LYS A 231 -13.05 6.95 -11.77
N ALA A 232 -12.07 7.81 -11.50
CA ALA A 232 -10.76 7.73 -12.15
C ALA A 232 -10.03 6.42 -11.79
N PHE A 233 -10.08 5.98 -10.52
CA PHE A 233 -9.48 4.72 -10.10
C PHE A 233 -10.08 3.48 -10.76
N VAL A 234 -11.40 3.47 -10.98
CA VAL A 234 -12.11 2.34 -11.62
C VAL A 234 -12.34 2.51 -13.12
N ASN A 235 -11.71 3.50 -13.75
CA ASN A 235 -11.79 3.66 -15.20
C ASN A 235 -11.17 2.41 -15.88
N PRO A 236 -11.91 1.67 -16.72
CA PRO A 236 -11.41 0.49 -17.42
C PRO A 236 -10.14 0.75 -18.24
N ASP A 237 -9.94 1.96 -18.75
CA ASP A 237 -8.73 2.33 -19.50
C ASP A 237 -7.45 2.23 -18.65
N ASN A 238 -7.58 2.24 -17.32
CA ASN A 238 -6.48 2.08 -16.38
C ASN A 238 -6.15 0.60 -16.08
N ALA A 239 -6.86 -0.38 -16.67
CA ALA A 239 -6.68 -1.79 -16.33
C ALA A 239 -5.24 -2.29 -16.56
N GLU A 240 -4.66 -2.03 -17.74
CA GLU A 240 -3.26 -2.39 -18.04
C GLU A 240 -2.26 -1.62 -17.18
N LEU A 241 -2.56 -0.34 -16.89
CA LEU A 241 -1.75 0.45 -15.98
C LEU A 241 -1.71 -0.19 -14.59
N ILE A 242 -2.86 -0.60 -14.05
CA ILE A 242 -2.98 -1.29 -12.75
C ILE A 242 -2.21 -2.62 -12.76
N ARG A 243 -2.34 -3.43 -13.83
CA ARG A 243 -1.58 -4.68 -14.01
C ARG A 243 -0.08 -4.42 -14.00
N SER A 244 0.39 -3.39 -14.71
CA SER A 244 1.81 -3.01 -14.74
C SER A 244 2.36 -2.61 -13.36
N LYS A 245 1.49 -2.27 -12.40
CA LYS A 245 1.85 -1.94 -11.02
C LYS A 245 1.84 -3.13 -10.06
N GLY A 246 1.54 -4.34 -10.55
CA GLY A 246 1.49 -5.56 -9.75
C GLY A 246 0.17 -5.75 -9.00
N LEU A 247 -0.92 -5.13 -9.45
CA LEU A 247 -2.27 -5.35 -8.95
C LEU A 247 -3.20 -5.78 -10.07
N GLU A 248 -4.33 -6.37 -9.70
CA GLU A 248 -5.38 -6.77 -10.64
C GLU A 248 -6.60 -5.86 -10.42
N PRO A 249 -7.12 -5.19 -11.47
CA PRO A 249 -8.36 -4.42 -11.36
C PRO A 249 -9.52 -5.34 -10.99
N VAL A 250 -10.46 -4.85 -10.16
CA VAL A 250 -11.60 -5.66 -9.69
C VAL A 250 -12.67 -5.84 -10.77
N SER A 251 -12.65 -4.99 -11.80
CA SER A 251 -13.42 -5.11 -13.04
C SER A 251 -12.46 -5.31 -14.20
N ALA A 252 -12.56 -6.45 -14.88
CA ALA A 252 -12.05 -6.66 -16.24
C ALA A 252 -13.24 -6.76 -17.18
#